data_AF-A0A812PMC3-F1
#
_entry.id   AF-A0A812PMC3-F1
#
_cell.length_a   1.000
_cell.length_b   1.000
_cell.length_c   1.000
_cell.angle_alpha   90.00
_cell.angle_beta   90.00
_cell.angle_gamma   90.00
#
_symmetry.space_group_name_H-M   'P 1'
#
loop_
_entity.id
_entity.type
_entity.pdbx_description
1 polymer ?
#
loop_
_entity_poly.entity_id
_entity_poly.type
_entity_poly.pdbx_seq_one_letter_code
_entity_poly.pdbx_strand_id
1 'polypeptide(L)'
;MLAYARERFPQATFVHEDVAEYLGPEGRRYDRVVFNACFGNLFDPPAVLRHVSRNLLADGGLIVISHPLGRDWLRGLQKRDPQMVLHDLPGHAEVDRMLKEVPELSVELLEDETDYYCLVLRRQA
;
A
#
# COMPACT_ATOMS: atom_id res chain seq x y z
N MET A 1 -10.52 0.26 -16.04
CA MET A 1 -9.09 0.34 -15.68
C MET A 1 -8.34 -0.93 -16.03
N LEU A 2 -8.72 -2.12 -15.52
CA LEU A 2 -7.98 -3.37 -15.77
C LEU A 2 -7.91 -3.79 -17.25
N ALA A 3 -8.97 -3.64 -18.04
CA ALA A 3 -8.94 -3.98 -19.47
C ALA A 3 -7.85 -3.20 -20.23
N TYR A 4 -7.78 -1.88 -20.02
CA TYR A 4 -6.75 -1.01 -20.58
C TYR A 4 -5.34 -1.39 -20.11
N ALA A 5 -5.18 -1.72 -18.82
CA ALA A 5 -3.89 -2.14 -18.27
C ALA A 5 -3.41 -3.47 -18.89
N ARG A 6 -4.31 -4.44 -19.08
CA ARG A 6 -4.02 -5.72 -19.74
C ARG A 6 -3.53 -5.54 -21.16
N GLU A 7 -4.17 -4.65 -21.93
CA GLU A 7 -3.75 -4.33 -23.30
C GLU A 7 -2.37 -3.68 -23.33
N ARG A 8 -2.11 -2.75 -22.42
CA ARG A 8 -0.84 -1.99 -22.38
C ARG A 8 0.35 -2.80 -21.86
N PHE A 9 0.12 -3.74 -20.95
CA PHE A 9 1.18 -4.52 -20.29
C PHE A 9 0.87 -6.03 -20.35
N PRO A 10 0.88 -6.65 -21.53
CA PRO A 10 0.49 -8.05 -21.70
C PRO A 10 1.39 -9.05 -20.95
N GLN A 11 2.58 -8.64 -20.53
CA GLN A 11 3.51 -9.44 -19.73
C GLN A 11 3.11 -9.51 -18.25
N ALA A 12 2.24 -8.63 -17.76
CA ALA A 12 1.79 -8.63 -16.38
C ALA A 12 0.60 -9.57 -16.18
N THR A 13 0.54 -10.21 -15.01
CA THR A 13 -0.65 -10.94 -14.57
C THR A 13 -1.56 -9.97 -13.84
N PHE A 14 -2.86 -9.99 -14.20
CA PHE A 14 -3.86 -9.11 -13.60
C PHE A 14 -4.95 -9.95 -12.93
N VAL A 15 -5.37 -9.50 -11.76
CA VAL A 15 -6.42 -10.09 -10.94
C VAL A 15 -7.47 -9.01 -10.66
N HIS A 16 -8.72 -9.41 -10.48
CA HIS A 16 -9.80 -8.51 -10.04
C HIS A 16 -10.40 -9.09 -8.76
N GLU A 17 -9.80 -8.74 -7.63
CA GLU A 17 -10.17 -9.22 -6.30
C GLU A 17 -9.90 -8.12 -5.27
N ASP A 18 -10.47 -8.29 -4.08
CA ASP A 18 -10.12 -7.46 -2.94
C ASP A 18 -8.74 -7.88 -2.40
N VAL A 19 -7.83 -6.92 -2.26
CA VAL A 19 -6.49 -7.15 -1.71
C VAL A 19 -6.54 -7.65 -0.27
N ALA A 20 -7.60 -7.36 0.49
CA ALA A 20 -7.79 -7.85 1.85
C ALA A 20 -8.09 -9.36 1.92
N GLU A 21 -8.45 -9.98 0.80
CA GLU A 21 -8.82 -11.41 0.73
C GLU A 21 -7.93 -12.21 -0.25
N TYR A 22 -7.24 -11.55 -1.17
CA TYR A 22 -6.38 -12.19 -2.17
C TYR A 22 -5.25 -13.02 -1.54
N LEU A 23 -5.06 -14.27 -1.98
CA LEU A 23 -4.05 -15.19 -1.44
C LEU A 23 -2.90 -15.51 -2.40
N GLY A 24 -2.91 -14.95 -3.61
CA GLY A 24 -1.97 -15.37 -4.64
C GLY A 24 -2.33 -16.73 -5.26
N PRO A 25 -1.90 -17.00 -6.51
CA PRO A 25 -2.04 -18.33 -7.10
C PRO A 25 -1.23 -19.33 -6.27
N GLU A 26 -1.88 -20.42 -5.84
CA GLU A 26 -1.25 -21.51 -5.08
C GLU A 26 -0.56 -21.04 -3.78
N GLY A 27 -1.03 -19.95 -3.17
CA GLY A 27 -0.45 -19.40 -1.93
C GLY A 27 0.91 -18.71 -2.14
N ARG A 28 1.21 -18.30 -3.38
CA ARG A 28 2.45 -17.58 -3.70
C ARG A 28 2.60 -16.31 -2.87
N ARG A 29 3.81 -16.17 -2.29
CA ARG A 29 4.28 -14.94 -1.66
C ARG A 29 5.23 -14.17 -2.57
N TYR A 30 5.34 -12.87 -2.33
CA TYR A 30 6.07 -11.91 -3.14
C TYR A 30 7.17 -11.26 -2.32
N ASP A 31 8.32 -10.98 -2.94
CA ASP A 31 9.40 -10.24 -2.28
C ASP A 31 9.02 -8.78 -2.04
N ARG A 32 8.14 -8.23 -2.89
CA ARG A 32 7.73 -6.83 -2.89
C ARG A 32 6.24 -6.71 -3.16
N VAL A 33 5.56 -5.87 -2.40
CA VAL A 33 4.17 -5.45 -2.65
C VAL A 33 4.14 -3.92 -2.71
N VAL A 34 3.51 -3.35 -3.74
CA VAL A 34 3.55 -1.90 -3.99
C VAL A 34 2.13 -1.34 -4.04
N PHE A 35 1.86 -0.36 -3.19
CA PHE A 35 0.66 0.47 -3.18
C PHE A 35 1.02 1.86 -3.73
N ASN A 36 1.01 2.00 -5.05
CA ASN A 36 1.28 3.28 -5.68
C ASN A 36 0.00 4.07 -5.93
N ALA A 37 -0.09 5.25 -5.33
CA ALA A 37 -1.20 6.20 -5.46
C ALA A 37 -2.60 5.61 -5.15
N CYS A 38 -2.66 4.57 -4.31
CA CYS A 38 -3.92 3.89 -3.99
C CYS A 38 -4.12 3.58 -2.50
N PHE A 39 -3.12 3.80 -1.64
CA PHE A 39 -3.22 3.46 -0.22
C PHE A 39 -4.33 4.22 0.51
N GLY A 40 -4.51 5.51 0.20
CA GLY A 40 -5.60 6.32 0.73
C GLY A 40 -7.01 5.87 0.27
N ASN A 41 -7.11 4.96 -0.70
CA ASN A 41 -8.39 4.39 -1.17
C ASN A 41 -8.75 3.08 -0.46
N LEU A 42 -7.84 2.50 0.34
CA LEU A 42 -8.14 1.27 1.07
C LEU A 42 -9.24 1.51 2.08
N PHE A 43 -10.17 0.57 2.24
CA PHE A 43 -11.25 0.73 3.23
C PHE A 43 -10.71 0.66 4.67
N ASP A 44 -9.89 -0.35 4.95
CA ASP A 44 -9.22 -0.58 6.24
C ASP A 44 -7.72 -0.84 6.02
N PRO A 45 -6.87 0.22 6.04
CA PRO A 45 -5.43 0.06 5.79
C PRO A 45 -4.72 -0.88 6.79
N PRO A 46 -4.96 -0.82 8.12
CA PRO A 46 -4.38 -1.78 9.06
C PRO A 46 -4.74 -3.23 8.75
N ALA A 47 -6.00 -3.54 8.42
CA ALA A 47 -6.41 -4.89 8.06
C ALA A 47 -5.72 -5.39 6.78
N VAL A 48 -5.65 -4.54 5.76
CA VAL A 48 -4.95 -4.86 4.49
C VAL A 48 -3.48 -5.10 4.74
N LEU A 49 -2.79 -4.23 5.49
CA LEU A 49 -1.38 -4.41 5.81
C LEU A 49 -1.12 -5.72 6.56
N ARG A 50 -2.00 -6.09 7.50
CA ARG A 50 -1.91 -7.35 8.26
C ARG A 50 -2.12 -8.58 7.36
N HIS A 51 -3.09 -8.52 6.45
CA HIS A 51 -3.33 -9.59 5.50
C HIS A 51 -2.15 -9.75 4.53
N VAL A 52 -1.71 -8.65 3.93
CA VAL A 52 -0.60 -8.61 2.98
C VAL A 52 0.69 -9.10 3.65
N SER A 53 1.02 -8.57 4.83
CA SER A 53 2.23 -8.96 5.55
C SER A 53 2.25 -10.45 5.86
N ARG A 54 1.12 -11.04 6.30
CA ARG A 54 1.05 -12.45 6.70
C ARG A 54 0.99 -13.41 5.52
N ASN A 55 0.15 -13.10 4.53
CA ASN A 55 -0.27 -14.06 3.51
C ASN A 55 0.43 -13.86 2.17
N LEU A 56 0.79 -12.62 1.82
CA LEU A 56 1.28 -12.28 0.49
C LEU A 56 2.77 -11.91 0.46
N LEU A 57 3.35 -11.46 1.56
CA LEU A 57 4.72 -10.99 1.58
C LEU A 57 5.68 -12.11 2.03
N ALA A 58 6.79 -12.32 1.33
CA ALA A 58 7.83 -13.24 1.75
C ALA A 58 8.58 -12.71 3.00
N ASP A 59 9.22 -13.60 3.75
CA ASP A 59 10.02 -13.21 4.92
C ASP A 59 11.15 -12.27 4.50
N GLY A 60 11.33 -11.16 5.22
CA GLY A 60 12.26 -10.09 4.83
C GLY A 60 11.83 -9.27 3.60
N GLY A 61 10.65 -9.53 3.02
CA GLY A 61 10.07 -8.78 1.91
C GLY A 61 9.63 -7.36 2.30
N LEU A 62 9.34 -6.53 1.30
CA LEU A 62 8.98 -5.11 1.49
C LEU A 62 7.57 -4.78 0.99
N ILE A 63 6.88 -3.94 1.76
CA ILE A 63 5.73 -3.18 1.29
C ILE A 63 6.21 -1.76 0.97
N VAL A 64 5.87 -1.25 -0.21
CA VAL A 64 6.13 0.13 -0.62
C VAL A 64 4.80 0.84 -0.79
N ILE A 65 4.61 1.93 -0.05
CA ILE A 65 3.45 2.82 -0.18
C ILE A 65 3.99 4.13 -0.75
N SER A 66 3.59 4.47 -1.97
CA SER A 66 4.11 5.66 -2.66
C SER A 66 2.99 6.54 -3.20
N HIS A 67 3.24 7.85 -3.26
CA HIS A 67 2.34 8.79 -3.92
C HIS A 67 3.13 9.87 -4.66
N PRO A 68 2.95 10.02 -5.99
CA PRO A 68 3.79 10.87 -6.84
C PRO A 68 3.51 12.38 -6.73
N LEU A 69 2.57 12.78 -5.87
CA LEU A 69 2.22 14.18 -5.62
C LEU A 69 2.33 14.54 -4.13
N GLY A 70 2.86 13.63 -3.31
CA GLY A 70 3.00 13.85 -1.87
C GLY A 70 1.68 13.81 -1.09
N ARG A 71 1.79 13.97 0.23
CA ARG A 71 0.66 13.90 1.17
C ARG A 71 -0.24 15.13 1.10
N ASP A 72 0.35 16.32 0.98
CA ASP A 72 -0.42 17.58 1.01
C ASP A 72 -1.36 17.71 -0.19
N TRP A 73 -0.93 17.24 -1.36
CA TRP A 73 -1.82 17.14 -2.51
C TRP A 73 -2.97 16.18 -2.23
N LEU A 74 -2.70 15.00 -1.65
CA LEU A 74 -3.72 14.01 -1.33
C LEU A 74 -4.75 14.56 -0.33
N ARG A 75 -4.31 15.30 0.71
CA ARG A 75 -5.21 16.01 1.63
C ARG A 75 -6.09 17.02 0.91
N GLY A 76 -5.53 17.75 -0.06
CA GLY A 76 -6.28 18.65 -0.93
C GLY A 76 -7.35 17.93 -1.74
N LEU A 77 -7.00 16.78 -2.31
CA LEU A 77 -7.95 15.92 -3.04
C LEU A 77 -9.04 15.39 -2.11
N GLN A 78 -8.69 14.87 -0.94
CA GLN A 78 -9.65 14.35 0.05
C GLN A 78 -10.67 15.40 0.48
N LYS A 79 -10.23 16.65 0.73
CA LYS A 79 -11.15 17.75 1.06
C LYS A 79 -12.14 18.05 -0.07
N ARG A 80 -11.72 17.84 -1.32
CA ARG A 80 -12.50 18.15 -2.51
C ARG A 80 -13.39 16.97 -2.95
N ASP A 81 -12.95 15.74 -2.71
CA ASP A 81 -13.63 14.50 -3.04
C ASP A 81 -13.35 13.41 -1.97
N PRO A 82 -14.08 13.45 -0.84
CA PRO A 82 -13.89 12.51 0.26
C PRO A 82 -14.42 11.10 -0.03
N GLN A 83 -15.18 10.91 -1.12
CA GLN A 83 -15.62 9.58 -1.55
C GLN A 83 -14.50 8.86 -2.31
N MET A 84 -13.63 9.61 -2.97
CA MET A 84 -12.48 9.07 -3.67
C MET A 84 -11.34 8.72 -2.72
N VAL A 85 -11.03 9.56 -1.73
CA VAL A 85 -9.90 9.37 -0.80
C VAL A 85 -10.43 9.21 0.63
N LEU A 86 -10.37 7.99 1.15
CA LEU A 86 -10.89 7.65 2.47
C LEU A 86 -9.91 8.04 3.57
N HIS A 87 -8.61 7.89 3.33
CA HIS A 87 -7.56 8.10 4.32
C HIS A 87 -6.43 9.00 3.79
N ASP A 88 -5.80 9.73 4.71
CA ASP A 88 -4.53 10.40 4.45
C ASP A 88 -3.39 9.38 4.38
N LEU A 89 -2.27 9.76 3.77
CA LEU A 89 -1.03 9.00 3.88
C LEU A 89 -0.43 9.22 5.28
N PRO A 90 0.10 8.17 5.93
CA PRO A 90 0.60 8.29 7.29
C PRO A 90 1.93 9.05 7.34
N GLY A 91 2.04 10.03 8.23
CA GLY A 91 3.31 10.67 8.57
C GLY A 91 4.03 9.90 9.67
N HIS A 92 5.19 10.40 10.11
CA HIS A 92 6.01 9.77 11.15
C HIS A 92 5.18 9.27 12.36
N ALA A 93 4.39 10.14 12.98
CA ALA A 93 3.56 9.78 14.14
C ALA A 93 2.37 8.87 13.81
N GLU A 94 1.84 8.92 12.59
CA GLU A 94 0.80 7.98 12.14
C GLU A 94 1.38 6.60 11.85
N VAL A 95 2.58 6.53 11.26
CA VAL A 95 3.28 5.27 10.96
C VAL A 95 3.55 4.50 12.25
N ASP A 96 4.07 5.17 13.29
CA ASP A 96 4.30 4.54 14.59
C ASP A 96 3.03 3.98 15.22
N ARG A 97 1.89 4.65 15.03
CA ARG A 97 0.59 4.16 15.52
C ARG A 97 0.11 2.97 14.70
N MET A 98 0.19 3.07 13.37
CA MET A 98 -0.18 2.01 12.43
C MET A 98 0.61 0.73 12.70
N LEU A 99 1.93 0.82 12.92
CA LEU A 99 2.78 -0.35 13.16
C LEU A 99 2.47 -1.09 14.48
N LYS A 100 1.83 -0.44 15.46
CA LYS A 100 1.34 -1.14 16.66
C LYS A 100 0.22 -2.13 16.34
N GLU A 101 -0.49 -1.94 15.22
CA GLU A 101 -1.56 -2.83 14.76
C GLU A 101 -1.09 -3.94 13.81
N VAL A 102 0.16 -3.84 13.34
CA VAL A 102 0.82 -4.77 12.41
C VAL A 102 2.27 -5.02 12.86
N PRO A 103 2.48 -5.72 13.99
CA PRO A 103 3.79 -5.89 14.61
C PRO A 103 4.79 -6.69 13.77
N GLU A 104 4.34 -7.35 12.70
CA GLU A 104 5.21 -8.04 11.73
C GLU A 104 5.96 -7.07 10.82
N LEU A 105 5.64 -5.78 10.82
CA LEU A 105 6.23 -4.77 9.95
C LEU A 105 7.09 -3.77 10.75
N SER A 106 8.19 -3.35 10.15
CA SER A 106 9.04 -2.26 10.64
C SER A 106 9.31 -1.23 9.54
N VAL A 107 9.47 0.04 9.90
CA VAL A 107 9.89 1.07 8.93
C VAL A 107 11.33 0.81 8.48
N GLU A 108 11.53 0.81 7.17
CA GLU A 108 12.86 0.84 6.54
C GLU A 108 13.19 2.23 5.98
N LEU A 109 12.18 2.93 5.45
CA LEU A 109 12.30 4.28 4.91
C LEU A 109 10.98 5.02 5.06
N LEU A 110 11.04 6.30 5.37
CA LEU A 110 9.94 7.24 5.21
C LEU A 110 10.48 8.54 4.61
N GLU A 111 10.12 8.81 3.37
CA GLU A 111 10.33 10.07 2.67
C GLU A 111 8.99 10.77 2.52
N ASP A 112 8.89 11.99 3.08
CA ASP A 112 7.68 12.80 3.09
C ASP A 112 8.04 14.21 2.61
N GLU A 113 8.15 14.34 1.29
CA GLU A 113 8.50 15.55 0.58
C GLU A 113 7.24 16.27 0.07
N THR A 114 7.38 17.52 -0.36
CA THR A 114 6.23 18.35 -0.79
C THR A 114 5.47 17.73 -1.98
N ASP A 115 6.20 17.15 -2.93
CA ASP A 115 5.67 16.59 -4.18
C ASP A 115 5.85 15.07 -4.27
N TYR A 116 6.30 14.41 -3.20
CA TYR A 116 6.58 12.99 -3.21
C TYR A 116 6.44 12.36 -1.83
N TYR A 117 5.85 11.17 -1.78
CA TYR A 117 5.76 10.37 -0.57
C TYR A 117 6.20 8.94 -0.85
N CYS A 118 7.02 8.38 0.03
CA CYS A 118 7.40 6.97 0.01
C CYS A 118 7.60 6.43 1.43
N LEU A 119 6.82 5.42 1.79
CA LEU A 119 6.99 4.62 2.99
C LEU A 119 7.37 3.20 2.58
N VAL A 120 8.49 2.71 3.08
CA VAL A 120 8.94 1.33 2.90
C VAL A 120 8.86 0.62 4.24
N LEU A 121 8.10 -0.48 4.27
CA LEU A 121 7.95 -1.35 5.43
C LEU A 121 8.57 -2.71 5.14
N ARG A 122 9.33 -3.24 6.08
CA ARG A 122 9.94 -4.56 6.00
C ARG A 122 9.19 -5.56 6.86
N ARG A 123 8.92 -6.75 6.32
CA ARG A 123 8.46 -7.90 7.10
C ARG A 123 9.60 -8.42 7.97
N GLN A 124 9.38 -8.41 9.27
CA GLN A 124 10.22 -9.05 10.27
C GLN A 124 10.14 -10.58 10.06
N ALA A 125 11.28 -11.27 10.19
CA ALA A 125 11.36 -12.73 10.08
C ALA A 125 10.74 -13.42 11.30
#